data_AF-A0A9D4LFM0-F1
#
_entry.id   AF-A0A9D4LFM0-F1
#
_cell.length_a   1.000
_cell.length_b   1.000
_cell.length_c   1.000
_cell.angle_alpha   90.00
_cell.angle_beta   90.00
_cell.angle_gamma   90.00
#
_symmetry.space_group_name_H-M   'P 1'
#
loop_
_entity.id
_entity.type
_entity.pdbx_description
1 polymer ?
#
loop_
_entity_poly.entity_id
_entity_poly.type
_entity_poly.pdbx_seq_one_letter_code
_entity_poly.pdbx_strand_id
1 'polypeptide(L)'
;MHMRTVSPQISLCKPHTLLRHDTFHTLLRHDTFHTLLRHDTFHTLLRHDTFHTLLRHDTFHTLLRHDTFHTLLRHDTFHTLLRHDTFHTLLRHDTFHTLLRRDTFHTLLRHDTFHTLLRHDTFHTLLRHDTFHTLLRHDTFHTLLRRDTFHTLLRHDTFHTLLRHDTFHTLLRRDTFHTLLRHDTFHTLLRRDTFHTLLRHDTFHTLLRRDTFHTLLRRDTFHTLLRHDTFHTLLRHDTFHTLLRHDTFHTLLRHDTFHTLLRHDTFHTLLRHDTFHTLLRHNTFHTLLRHDTFHTLLRHDTFHTLLRHDTFHTLLRRDTFHTLLRRDTFHTLLRRDTFHTLLRRDTFHTLLRRDTFHTLLRRDTFHTLLRRDTFHTLLRRDTFHTLLRHDTFHTLLRHDTFHTLLRHDTFHTLLRHDTFHTLLRHDTFHTLLRHDTFHTLLRHDTFHTLLRHDTFHTLLRHDTFHTLLRHDTFHTLLRRDTFRVHGIFRLKDVSSKFNLV
;
A
#
# COMPACT_ATOMS: atom_id res chain seq x y z
N MET A 1 48.77 54.38 -13.56
CA MET A 1 48.74 54.95 -14.92
C MET A 1 47.26 55.05 -15.33
N HIS A 2 46.73 56.23 -15.68
CA HIS A 2 45.31 56.36 -16.04
C HIS A 2 45.01 55.64 -17.36
N MET A 3 44.14 54.64 -17.34
CA MET A 3 43.44 54.23 -18.56
C MET A 3 42.37 55.26 -18.89
N ARG A 4 42.45 55.88 -20.07
CA ARG A 4 41.44 56.83 -20.55
C ARG A 4 40.13 56.08 -20.84
N THR A 5 39.09 56.39 -20.08
CA THR A 5 37.70 56.08 -20.44
C THR A 5 37.26 56.99 -21.60
N VAL A 6 37.45 56.53 -22.84
CA VAL A 6 36.84 57.19 -24.00
C VAL A 6 35.36 56.81 -24.05
N SER A 7 34.52 57.66 -23.48
CA SER A 7 33.07 57.57 -23.61
C SER A 7 32.63 58.41 -24.81
N PRO A 8 32.23 57.83 -25.95
CA PRO A 8 31.75 58.63 -27.07
C PRO A 8 30.35 59.17 -26.76
N GLN A 9 30.24 60.48 -26.51
CA GLN A 9 28.95 61.17 -26.55
C GLN A 9 28.46 61.23 -28.00
N ILE A 10 27.68 60.23 -28.40
CA ILE A 10 27.03 60.21 -29.72
C ILE A 10 25.73 61.01 -29.63
N SER A 11 25.77 62.26 -30.08
CA SER A 11 24.59 63.02 -30.48
C SER A 11 24.57 63.10 -32.01
N LEU A 12 23.77 62.24 -32.65
CA LEU A 12 23.37 62.39 -34.06
C LEU A 12 22.22 61.41 -34.41
N CYS A 13 21.41 61.80 -35.39
CA CYS A 13 20.20 61.07 -35.78
C CYS A 13 20.51 59.84 -36.66
N LYS A 14 19.68 58.79 -36.56
CA LYS A 14 19.79 57.43 -37.17
C LYS A 14 20.86 56.48 -36.57
N PRO A 15 20.47 55.53 -35.69
CA PRO A 15 21.37 54.54 -35.11
C PRO A 15 21.33 53.19 -35.83
N HIS A 16 22.30 52.94 -36.71
CA HIS A 16 22.67 51.58 -37.15
C HIS A 16 24.18 51.42 -36.89
N THR A 17 24.52 51.01 -35.68
CA THR A 17 25.90 51.03 -35.18
C THR A 17 26.45 49.61 -35.02
N LEU A 18 27.38 49.22 -35.89
CA LEU A 18 28.11 47.96 -35.76
C LEU A 18 29.46 48.22 -35.09
N LEU A 19 29.60 47.80 -33.84
CA LEU A 19 30.81 48.01 -33.02
C LEU A 19 31.53 46.68 -32.77
N ARG A 20 32.86 46.72 -32.77
CA ARG A 20 33.73 45.57 -32.45
C ARG A 20 34.88 46.04 -31.56
N HIS A 21 34.82 45.61 -30.30
CA HIS A 21 35.77 45.90 -29.21
C HIS A 21 35.74 44.74 -28.20
N ASP A 22 36.80 44.57 -27.42
CA ASP A 22 36.94 43.41 -26.52
C ASP A 22 36.04 43.55 -25.27
N THR A 23 35.90 44.78 -24.75
CA THR A 23 35.01 45.12 -23.64
C THR A 23 34.08 46.27 -24.03
N PHE A 24 32.79 46.16 -23.70
CA PHE A 24 31.80 47.22 -23.96
C PHE A 24 30.92 47.49 -22.73
N HIS A 25 30.71 48.78 -22.43
CA HIS A 25 29.87 49.26 -21.34
C HIS A 25 28.87 50.28 -21.88
N THR A 26 27.59 50.15 -21.55
CA THR A 26 26.58 51.15 -21.94
C THR A 26 25.59 51.47 -20.82
N LEU A 27 25.20 52.74 -20.78
CA LEU A 27 24.11 53.29 -19.99
C LEU A 27 23.21 54.08 -20.96
N LEU A 28 21.99 53.60 -21.17
CA LEU A 28 21.06 54.16 -22.18
C LEU A 28 19.65 54.31 -21.62
N ARG A 29 18.95 55.34 -22.12
CA ARG A 29 17.55 55.63 -21.82
C ARG A 29 16.86 56.21 -23.06
N HIS A 30 15.89 55.46 -23.58
CA HIS A 30 15.11 55.67 -24.81
C HIS A 30 13.84 54.82 -24.72
N ASP A 31 12.87 54.97 -25.61
CA ASP A 31 11.61 54.22 -25.48
C ASP A 31 11.72 52.82 -26.13
N THR A 32 12.40 52.74 -27.28
CA THR A 32 12.65 51.49 -28.04
C THR A 32 14.13 51.32 -28.38
N PHE A 33 14.65 50.09 -28.34
CA PHE A 33 16.06 49.81 -28.68
C PHE A 33 16.30 48.43 -29.33
N HIS A 34 17.13 48.42 -30.37
CA HIS A 34 17.53 47.23 -31.11
C HIS A 34 19.05 47.21 -31.35
N THR A 35 19.73 46.11 -31.00
CA THR A 35 21.15 45.93 -31.32
C THR A 35 21.52 44.51 -31.73
N LEU A 36 22.58 44.46 -32.55
CA LEU A 36 23.35 43.28 -32.92
C LEU A 36 24.81 43.56 -32.52
N LEU A 37 25.38 42.79 -31.59
CA LEU A 37 26.72 43.06 -31.05
C LEU A 37 27.59 41.80 -30.98
N ARG A 38 28.91 42.00 -31.11
CA ARG A 38 29.94 40.96 -30.91
C ARG A 38 31.20 41.56 -30.24
N HIS A 39 31.45 41.10 -29.02
CA HIS A 39 32.43 41.55 -28.01
C HIS A 39 32.73 40.37 -27.09
N ASP A 40 33.77 40.40 -26.26
CA ASP A 40 34.04 39.24 -25.37
C ASP A 40 33.36 39.44 -24.01
N THR A 41 33.35 40.67 -23.48
CA THR A 41 32.66 41.07 -22.24
C THR A 41 31.69 42.23 -22.49
N PHE A 42 30.43 42.11 -22.05
CA PHE A 42 29.44 43.18 -22.17
C PHE A 42 28.65 43.41 -20.87
N HIS A 43 28.60 44.67 -20.42
CA HIS A 43 27.84 45.10 -19.24
C HIS A 43 26.83 46.20 -19.60
N THR A 44 25.60 46.05 -19.12
CA THR A 44 24.51 47.00 -19.42
C THR A 44 23.69 47.38 -18.19
N LEU A 45 23.32 48.67 -18.13
CA LEU A 45 22.26 49.19 -17.28
C LEU A 45 21.29 49.97 -18.18
N LEU A 46 20.05 49.51 -18.28
CA LEU A 46 19.11 50.03 -19.27
C LEU A 46 17.74 50.35 -18.68
N ARG A 47 17.11 51.41 -19.21
CA ARG A 47 15.72 51.77 -18.93
C ARG A 47 15.02 52.27 -20.20
N HIS A 48 14.06 51.48 -20.65
CA HIS A 48 13.35 51.53 -21.94
C HIS A 48 11.98 50.87 -21.77
N ASP A 49 11.09 50.93 -22.76
CA ASP A 49 9.79 50.26 -22.69
C ASP A 49 9.82 48.93 -23.46
N THR A 50 10.47 48.92 -24.64
CA THR A 50 10.65 47.73 -25.50
C THR A 50 12.13 47.52 -25.87
N PHE A 51 12.63 46.29 -25.73
CA PHE A 51 14.01 45.93 -26.08
C PHE A 51 14.10 44.59 -26.81
N HIS A 52 14.77 44.56 -27.98
CA HIS A 52 15.10 43.32 -28.69
C HIS A 52 16.57 43.25 -29.09
N THR A 53 17.27 42.16 -28.77
CA THR A 53 18.68 41.97 -29.20
C THR A 53 19.04 40.57 -29.64
N LEU A 54 20.06 40.54 -30.51
CA LEU A 54 20.80 39.35 -30.90
C LEU A 54 22.27 39.57 -30.52
N LEU A 55 22.81 38.78 -29.59
CA LEU A 55 24.15 38.99 -29.04
C LEU A 55 25.02 37.73 -29.14
N ARG A 56 26.32 37.93 -29.37
CA ARG A 56 27.35 36.88 -29.25
C ARG A 56 28.61 37.41 -28.56
N HIS A 57 28.84 36.91 -27.35
CA HIS A 57 29.86 37.33 -26.36
C HIS A 57 30.25 36.15 -25.49
N ASP A 58 31.27 36.23 -24.66
CA ASP A 58 31.61 35.13 -23.76
C ASP A 58 30.96 35.34 -22.37
N THR A 59 30.90 36.60 -21.91
CA THR A 59 30.28 36.99 -20.64
C THR A 59 29.32 38.18 -20.79
N PHE A 60 28.13 38.09 -20.18
CA PHE A 60 27.16 39.19 -20.19
C PHE A 60 26.46 39.39 -18.83
N HIS A 61 26.48 40.63 -18.34
CA HIS A 61 25.79 41.05 -17.13
C HIS A 61 24.85 42.22 -17.40
N THR A 62 23.63 42.12 -16.87
CA THR A 62 22.52 42.99 -17.26
C THR A 62 21.61 43.28 -16.07
N LEU A 63 21.34 44.56 -15.84
CA LEU A 63 20.31 45.05 -14.92
C LEU A 63 19.33 45.91 -15.71
N LEU A 64 18.06 45.50 -15.75
CA LEU A 64 17.05 46.10 -16.62
C LEU A 64 15.84 46.60 -15.84
N ARG A 65 15.15 47.59 -16.43
CA ARG A 65 13.80 47.99 -16.02
C ARG A 65 13.02 48.48 -17.26
N HIS A 66 12.05 47.67 -17.67
CA HIS A 66 11.31 47.70 -18.95
C HIS A 66 9.92 47.08 -18.78
N ASP A 67 9.10 47.10 -19.83
CA ASP A 67 7.80 46.41 -19.83
C ASP A 67 7.86 45.11 -20.67
N THR A 68 8.61 45.12 -21.78
CA THR A 68 8.73 43.98 -22.71
C THR A 68 10.19 43.73 -23.16
N PHE A 69 10.63 42.47 -23.11
CA PHE A 69 12.00 42.07 -23.47
C PHE A 69 12.04 40.76 -24.28
N HIS A 70 12.72 40.77 -25.43
CA HIS A 70 12.94 39.59 -26.26
C HIS A 70 14.42 39.45 -26.67
N THR A 71 15.07 38.33 -26.36
CA THR A 71 16.45 38.12 -26.85
C THR A 71 16.76 36.70 -27.33
N LEU A 72 17.68 36.67 -28.31
CA LEU A 72 18.35 35.46 -28.79
C LEU A 72 19.85 35.60 -28.51
N LEU A 73 20.39 34.73 -27.67
CA LEU A 73 21.74 34.90 -27.13
C LEU A 73 22.60 33.65 -27.30
N ARG A 74 23.90 33.86 -27.56
CA ARG A 74 24.92 32.80 -27.55
C ARG A 74 26.21 33.27 -26.87
N HIS A 75 26.44 32.74 -25.68
CA HIS A 75 27.46 33.14 -24.69
C HIS A 75 27.88 31.97 -23.81
N ASP A 76 28.92 32.10 -23.00
CA ASP A 76 29.31 31.04 -22.06
C ASP A 76 28.68 31.29 -20.68
N THR A 77 28.64 32.55 -20.23
CA THR A 77 28.00 32.96 -18.97
C THR A 77 27.05 34.15 -19.12
N PHE A 78 25.89 34.06 -18.46
CA PHE A 78 24.87 35.12 -18.44
C PHE A 78 24.31 35.32 -17.03
N HIS A 79 24.25 36.56 -16.54
CA HIS A 79 23.56 36.90 -15.28
C HIS A 79 22.63 38.09 -15.47
N THR A 80 21.38 37.99 -15.00
CA THR A 80 20.41 39.08 -15.08
C THR A 80 19.61 39.31 -13.79
N LEU A 81 19.30 40.57 -13.54
CA LEU A 81 18.33 41.01 -12.55
C LEU A 81 17.24 41.83 -13.25
N LEU A 82 16.00 41.39 -13.08
CA LEU A 82 14.85 41.79 -13.90
C LEU A 82 13.64 42.16 -13.03
N ARG A 83 12.82 43.09 -13.54
CA ARG A 83 11.59 43.59 -12.91
C ARG A 83 10.70 44.28 -13.97
N HIS A 84 9.77 43.56 -14.58
CA HIS A 84 9.03 43.99 -15.79
C HIS A 84 7.53 43.62 -15.72
N ASP A 85 6.93 43.29 -16.88
CA ASP A 85 5.66 42.56 -17.01
C ASP A 85 5.78 41.33 -17.94
N THR A 86 6.64 41.34 -18.98
CA THR A 86 6.85 40.19 -19.90
C THR A 86 8.30 39.97 -20.37
N PHE A 87 8.74 38.71 -20.40
CA PHE A 87 10.08 38.30 -20.85
C PHE A 87 10.07 36.99 -21.66
N HIS A 88 10.68 37.02 -22.86
CA HIS A 88 10.85 35.84 -23.71
C HIS A 88 12.30 35.70 -24.17
N THR A 89 12.95 34.54 -23.94
CA THR A 89 14.29 34.30 -24.51
C THR A 89 14.52 32.90 -25.05
N LEU A 90 15.38 32.85 -26.08
CA LEU A 90 15.96 31.64 -26.63
C LEU A 90 17.47 31.70 -26.42
N LEU A 91 18.00 30.77 -25.63
CA LEU A 91 19.36 30.86 -25.11
C LEU A 91 20.18 29.61 -25.42
N ARG A 92 21.48 29.79 -25.68
CA ARG A 92 22.47 28.70 -25.81
C ARG A 92 23.80 29.11 -25.15
N HIS A 93 24.03 28.57 -23.96
CA HIS A 93 25.07 28.94 -22.99
C HIS A 93 25.50 27.77 -22.11
N ASP A 94 26.55 27.96 -21.32
CA ASP A 94 26.99 26.95 -20.35
C ASP A 94 26.39 27.25 -18.97
N THR A 95 26.35 28.54 -18.56
CA THR A 95 25.78 28.97 -17.26
C THR A 95 24.81 30.14 -17.37
N PHE A 96 23.69 30.06 -16.65
CA PHE A 96 22.68 31.12 -16.58
C PHE A 96 22.14 31.33 -15.15
N HIS A 97 22.15 32.59 -14.69
CA HIS A 97 21.56 33.00 -13.42
C HIS A 97 20.54 34.12 -13.61
N THR A 98 19.33 33.97 -13.06
CA THR A 98 18.30 35.02 -13.08
C THR A 98 17.60 35.21 -11.74
N LEU A 99 17.29 36.46 -11.44
CA LEU A 99 16.35 36.86 -10.40
C LEU A 99 15.25 37.73 -11.05
N LEU A 100 14.02 37.24 -11.04
CA LEU A 100 12.83 37.95 -11.52
C LEU A 100 11.98 38.45 -10.36
N ARG A 101 11.12 39.44 -10.61
CA ARG A 101 10.12 39.89 -9.64
C ARG A 101 8.97 40.65 -10.29
N ARG A 102 7.80 39.99 -10.36
CA ARG A 102 6.57 40.39 -11.06
C ARG A 102 6.78 40.38 -12.55
N ASP A 103 6.43 39.26 -13.19
CA ASP A 103 6.64 39.03 -14.62
C ASP A 103 5.88 37.79 -15.14
N THR A 104 5.69 37.73 -16.46
CA THR A 104 5.47 36.47 -17.19
C THR A 104 6.73 36.09 -17.95
N PHE A 105 7.21 34.85 -17.77
CA PHE A 105 8.50 34.41 -18.29
C PHE A 105 8.37 33.13 -19.12
N HIS A 106 8.84 33.18 -20.37
CA HIS A 106 8.88 32.03 -21.27
C HIS A 106 10.30 31.84 -21.79
N THR A 107 10.94 30.70 -21.55
CA THR A 107 12.25 30.42 -22.16
C THR A 107 12.42 29.02 -22.72
N LEU A 108 13.15 28.98 -23.84
CA LEU A 108 13.65 27.76 -24.46
C LEU A 108 15.17 27.75 -24.30
N LEU A 109 15.64 26.75 -23.56
CA LEU A 109 16.99 26.71 -23.00
C LEU A 109 17.72 25.43 -23.42
N ARG A 110 19.01 25.57 -23.72
CA ARG A 110 19.92 24.44 -24.01
C ARG A 110 21.28 24.75 -23.40
N HIS A 111 21.52 24.21 -22.22
CA HIS A 111 22.60 24.62 -21.30
C HIS A 111 23.27 23.45 -20.59
N ASP A 112 24.20 23.78 -19.68
CA ASP A 112 24.75 22.83 -18.72
C ASP A 112 24.23 23.17 -17.30
N THR A 113 24.13 24.46 -16.93
CA THR A 113 23.62 24.90 -15.62
C THR A 113 22.66 26.10 -15.70
N PHE A 114 21.55 26.03 -14.95
CA PHE A 114 20.59 27.14 -14.80
C PHE A 114 20.11 27.30 -13.36
N HIS A 115 20.08 28.54 -12.88
CA HIS A 115 19.56 28.91 -11.56
C HIS A 115 18.56 30.05 -11.67
N THR A 116 17.38 29.89 -11.06
CA THR A 116 16.36 30.94 -10.98
C THR A 116 15.77 31.12 -9.58
N LEU A 117 15.50 32.37 -9.23
CA LEU A 117 14.66 32.76 -8.11
C LEU A 117 13.53 33.65 -8.64
N LEU A 118 12.28 33.22 -8.45
CA LEU A 118 11.06 33.90 -8.90
C LEU A 118 10.20 34.36 -7.73
N ARG A 119 9.31 35.34 -7.96
CA ARG A 119 8.39 35.82 -6.94
C ARG A 119 7.22 36.66 -7.50
N HIS A 120 6.03 36.06 -7.46
CA HIS A 120 4.70 36.56 -7.87
C HIS A 120 4.46 36.53 -9.39
N ASP A 121 4.75 35.40 -10.04
CA ASP A 121 5.01 35.28 -11.48
C ASP A 121 4.30 34.07 -12.15
N THR A 122 4.30 34.03 -13.49
CA THR A 122 3.98 32.82 -14.28
C THR A 122 5.17 32.40 -15.12
N PHE A 123 5.57 31.13 -15.08
CA PHE A 123 6.83 30.65 -15.67
C PHE A 123 6.62 29.39 -16.52
N HIS A 124 7.07 29.45 -17.77
CA HIS A 124 7.02 28.34 -18.72
C HIS A 124 8.42 28.09 -19.28
N THR A 125 9.01 26.91 -19.06
CA THR A 125 10.29 26.58 -19.71
C THR A 125 10.36 25.19 -20.32
N LEU A 126 11.08 25.14 -21.43
CA LEU A 126 11.51 23.92 -22.09
C LEU A 126 13.03 23.86 -21.98
N LEU A 127 13.53 22.89 -21.21
CA LEU A 127 14.96 22.68 -20.97
C LEU A 127 15.45 21.46 -21.74
N ARG A 128 16.77 21.42 -21.94
CA ARG A 128 17.47 20.28 -22.51
C ARG A 128 18.96 20.38 -22.19
N HIS A 129 19.41 19.57 -21.24
CA HIS A 129 20.74 19.56 -20.61
C HIS A 129 20.93 20.69 -19.57
N ASP A 130 21.68 20.53 -18.47
CA ASP A 130 22.06 19.30 -17.72
C ASP A 130 21.69 19.41 -16.22
N THR A 131 21.70 20.62 -15.63
CA THR A 131 21.34 20.87 -14.23
C THR A 131 20.47 22.13 -14.06
N PHE A 132 19.41 22.05 -13.25
CA PHE A 132 18.50 23.16 -13.00
C PHE A 132 18.11 23.27 -11.52
N HIS A 133 18.20 24.48 -10.99
CA HIS A 133 17.79 24.82 -9.64
C HIS A 133 16.78 25.98 -9.66
N THR A 134 15.65 25.80 -8.97
CA THR A 134 14.63 26.85 -8.84
C THR A 134 14.13 27.01 -7.41
N LEU A 135 13.89 28.26 -7.02
CA LEU A 135 13.14 28.64 -5.84
C LEU A 135 11.98 29.54 -6.28
N LEU A 136 10.75 29.07 -6.07
CA LEU A 136 9.51 29.76 -6.43
C LEU A 136 8.75 30.20 -5.18
N ARG A 137 7.90 31.23 -5.34
CA ARG A 137 7.01 31.67 -4.28
C ARG A 137 5.84 32.56 -4.76
N HIS A 138 4.63 32.01 -4.64
CA HIS A 138 3.33 32.55 -5.07
C HIS A 138 3.16 32.59 -6.60
N ASP A 139 3.54 31.50 -7.26
CA ASP A 139 3.76 31.42 -8.70
C ASP A 139 2.97 30.27 -9.36
N THR A 140 2.87 30.32 -10.70
CA THR A 140 2.41 29.20 -11.53
C THR A 140 3.53 28.74 -12.45
N PHE A 141 3.78 27.42 -12.53
CA PHE A 141 4.98 26.88 -13.17
C PHE A 141 4.69 25.66 -14.04
N HIS A 142 5.12 25.72 -15.30
CA HIS A 142 5.02 24.65 -16.27
C HIS A 142 6.39 24.35 -16.88
N THR A 143 6.92 23.13 -16.72
CA THR A 143 8.15 22.74 -17.44
C THR A 143 8.14 21.37 -18.09
N LEU A 144 8.90 21.30 -19.18
CA LEU A 144 9.25 20.08 -19.90
C LEU A 144 10.76 19.94 -19.88
N LEU A 145 11.25 18.85 -19.28
CA LEU A 145 12.67 18.53 -19.11
C LEU A 145 13.05 17.29 -19.91
N ARG A 146 14.34 17.13 -20.22
CA ARG A 146 14.85 15.96 -20.92
C ARG A 146 16.38 15.80 -20.84
N ARG A 147 16.81 14.83 -20.02
CA ARG A 147 18.18 14.48 -19.63
C ARG A 147 18.82 15.51 -18.71
N ASP A 148 18.13 15.79 -17.62
CA ASP A 148 18.44 16.85 -16.67
C ASP A 148 18.45 16.34 -15.21
N THR A 149 19.20 17.01 -14.34
CA THR A 149 19.04 16.92 -12.89
C THR A 149 18.33 18.18 -12.38
N PHE A 150 17.29 18.03 -11.58
CA PHE A 150 16.36 19.12 -11.28
C PHE A 150 16.01 19.20 -9.79
N HIS A 151 16.20 20.39 -9.22
CA HIS A 151 15.94 20.68 -7.81
C HIS A 151 14.96 21.85 -7.67
N THR A 152 13.87 21.69 -6.93
CA THR A 152 12.97 22.80 -6.58
C THR A 152 12.66 22.92 -5.10
N LEU A 153 12.53 24.16 -4.66
CA LEU A 153 11.77 24.52 -3.47
C LEU A 153 10.59 25.40 -3.88
N LEU A 154 9.37 24.91 -3.68
CA LEU A 154 8.12 25.63 -3.97
C LEU A 154 7.42 26.05 -2.68
N ARG A 155 6.60 27.12 -2.76
CA ARG A 155 5.78 27.57 -1.64
C ARG A 155 4.63 28.50 -2.07
N HIS A 156 3.42 27.98 -1.91
CA HIS A 156 2.11 28.57 -2.27
C HIS A 156 1.86 28.63 -3.79
N ASP A 157 2.18 27.54 -4.49
CA ASP A 157 2.33 27.49 -5.95
C ASP A 157 1.45 26.41 -6.61
N THR A 158 1.26 26.53 -7.93
CA THR A 158 0.70 25.48 -8.80
C THR A 158 1.76 25.01 -9.78
N PHE A 159 2.02 23.71 -9.87
CA PHE A 159 3.16 23.16 -10.59
C PHE A 159 2.77 21.96 -11.47
N HIS A 160 3.21 21.99 -12.72
CA HIS A 160 2.98 20.94 -13.71
C HIS A 160 4.28 20.61 -14.45
N THR A 161 4.77 19.36 -14.38
CA THR A 161 5.93 18.96 -15.20
C THR A 161 5.82 17.62 -15.90
N LEU A 162 6.52 17.55 -17.03
CA LEU A 162 6.77 16.36 -17.81
C LEU A 162 8.27 16.14 -17.87
N LEU A 163 8.74 15.03 -17.30
CA LEU A 163 10.15 14.65 -17.21
C LEU A 163 10.45 13.45 -18.09
N ARG A 164 11.72 13.28 -18.49
CA ARG A 164 12.18 12.10 -19.22
C ARG A 164 13.70 11.90 -19.23
N HIS A 165 14.14 10.81 -18.60
CA HIS A 165 15.52 10.38 -18.36
C HIS A 165 16.26 11.32 -17.38
N ASP A 166 15.59 11.67 -16.29
CA ASP A 166 15.95 12.74 -15.38
C ASP A 166 16.10 12.27 -13.92
N THR A 167 16.77 13.07 -13.09
CA THR A 167 16.71 12.93 -11.61
C THR A 167 16.09 14.18 -10.99
N PHE A 168 15.18 13.99 -10.04
CA PHE A 168 14.30 15.06 -9.56
C PHE A 168 14.15 15.06 -8.04
N HIS A 169 14.43 16.20 -7.43
CA HIS A 169 14.34 16.43 -5.98
C HIS A 169 13.46 17.64 -5.68
N THR A 170 12.37 17.46 -4.91
CA THR A 170 11.50 18.60 -4.56
C THR A 170 11.04 18.65 -3.11
N LEU A 171 10.92 19.89 -2.64
CA LEU A 171 10.31 20.25 -1.36
C LEU A 171 9.15 21.21 -1.65
N LEU A 172 7.93 20.77 -1.36
CA LEU A 172 6.70 21.53 -1.58
C LEU A 172 6.05 21.92 -0.24
N ARG A 173 5.27 23.01 -0.22
CA ARG A 173 4.55 23.46 0.98
C ARG A 173 3.39 24.43 0.72
N ARG A 174 2.19 23.86 0.75
CA ARG A 174 0.85 24.40 0.45
C ARG A 174 0.59 24.58 -1.05
N ASP A 175 0.89 23.54 -1.80
CA ASP A 175 0.98 23.55 -3.25
C ASP A 175 0.05 22.52 -3.92
N THR A 176 -0.15 22.69 -5.22
CA THR A 176 -0.86 21.73 -6.08
C THR A 176 0.10 21.26 -7.17
N PHE A 177 0.28 19.95 -7.31
CA PHE A 177 1.37 19.39 -8.10
C PHE A 177 0.89 18.23 -8.98
N HIS A 178 1.24 18.28 -10.27
CA HIS A 178 0.91 17.25 -11.25
C HIS A 178 2.14 16.89 -12.06
N THR A 179 2.58 15.62 -12.07
CA THR A 179 3.68 15.21 -12.94
C THR A 179 3.47 13.90 -13.69
N LEU A 180 4.09 13.87 -14.87
CA LEU A 180 4.24 12.69 -15.71
C LEU A 180 5.73 12.41 -15.85
N LEU A 181 6.18 11.28 -15.33
CA LEU A 181 7.59 10.85 -15.33
C LEU A 181 7.78 9.65 -16.25
N ARG A 182 9.01 9.47 -16.75
CA ARG A 182 9.38 8.29 -17.54
C ARG A 182 10.89 8.06 -17.67
N HIS A 183 11.34 6.96 -17.08
CA HIS A 183 12.74 6.51 -16.92
C HIS A 183 13.56 7.39 -15.96
N ASP A 184 12.93 7.77 -14.85
CA ASP A 184 13.40 8.81 -13.93
C ASP A 184 13.63 8.29 -12.49
N THR A 185 14.40 9.04 -11.70
CA THR A 185 14.46 8.86 -10.24
C THR A 185 13.93 10.10 -9.54
N PHE A 186 13.06 9.91 -8.54
CA PHE A 186 12.23 10.98 -8.00
C PHE A 186 12.12 10.93 -6.48
N HIS A 187 12.44 12.05 -5.83
CA HIS A 187 12.41 12.22 -4.38
C HIS A 187 11.59 13.46 -4.00
N THR A 188 10.60 13.33 -3.11
CA THR A 188 9.88 14.50 -2.59
C THR A 188 9.61 14.49 -1.09
N LEU A 189 9.49 15.71 -0.57
CA LEU A 189 8.95 16.02 0.74
C LEU A 189 7.79 17.01 0.55
N LEU A 190 6.57 16.57 0.86
CA LEU A 190 5.34 17.36 0.72
C LEU A 190 4.79 17.73 2.10
N ARG A 191 4.05 18.85 2.18
CA ARG A 191 3.39 19.29 3.42
C ARG A 191 2.26 20.30 3.24
N ARG A 192 1.03 19.78 3.35
CA ARG A 192 -0.29 20.39 3.13
C ARG A 192 -0.62 20.60 1.65
N ASP A 193 -0.35 19.58 0.86
CA ASP A 193 -0.33 19.62 -0.60
C ASP A 193 -1.34 18.65 -1.23
N THR A 194 -1.61 18.85 -2.51
CA THR A 194 -2.37 17.92 -3.34
C THR A 194 -1.50 17.48 -4.51
N PHE A 195 -1.42 16.17 -4.75
CA PHE A 195 -0.40 15.58 -5.62
C PHE A 195 -0.98 14.48 -6.50
N HIS A 196 -0.75 14.58 -7.80
CA HIS A 196 -1.20 13.61 -8.80
C HIS A 196 -0.01 13.22 -9.70
N THR A 197 0.35 11.93 -9.76
CA THR A 197 1.39 11.49 -10.72
C THR A 197 1.10 10.22 -11.48
N LEU A 198 1.66 10.20 -12.69
CA LEU A 198 1.71 9.06 -13.58
C LEU A 198 3.19 8.72 -13.81
N LEU A 199 3.63 7.56 -13.33
CA LEU A 199 5.01 7.09 -13.43
C LEU A 199 5.10 5.91 -14.40
N ARG A 200 6.29 5.70 -14.99
CA ARG A 200 6.58 4.54 -15.83
C ARG A 200 8.07 4.29 -16.03
N HIS A 201 8.53 3.16 -15.50
CA HIS A 201 9.92 2.68 -15.44
C HIS A 201 10.81 3.50 -14.51
N ASP A 202 10.29 3.85 -13.33
CA ASP A 202 10.85 4.86 -12.43
C ASP A 202 11.16 4.32 -11.02
N THR A 203 11.98 5.06 -10.27
CA THR A 203 12.14 4.86 -8.82
C THR A 203 11.66 6.08 -8.04
N PHE A 204 10.86 5.86 -7.00
CA PHE A 204 10.10 6.93 -6.34
C PHE A 204 10.15 6.80 -4.82
N HIS A 205 10.51 7.90 -4.15
CA HIS A 205 10.62 7.99 -2.70
C HIS A 205 9.94 9.27 -2.19
N THR A 206 8.87 9.16 -1.39
CA THR A 206 8.22 10.37 -0.83
C THR A 206 7.87 10.30 0.65
N LEU A 207 7.99 11.47 1.28
CA LEU A 207 7.56 11.74 2.65
C LEU A 207 6.44 12.77 2.60
N LEU A 208 5.22 12.37 2.99
CA LEU A 208 4.02 13.20 2.95
C LEU A 208 3.56 13.55 4.37
N ARG A 209 2.85 14.68 4.53
CA ARG A 209 2.27 15.09 5.82
C ARG A 209 1.15 16.16 5.73
N ARG A 210 -0.08 15.67 5.88
CA ARG A 210 -1.40 16.33 5.72
C ARG A 210 -1.78 16.60 4.27
N ASP A 211 -1.60 15.59 3.43
CA ASP A 211 -1.65 15.66 1.98
C ASP A 211 -2.73 14.75 1.38
N THR A 212 -3.08 15.01 0.12
CA THR A 212 -3.93 14.12 -0.68
C THR A 212 -3.15 13.67 -1.92
N PHE A 213 -3.06 12.36 -2.14
CA PHE A 213 -2.13 11.77 -3.10
C PHE A 213 -2.83 10.73 -3.98
N HIS A 214 -2.69 10.88 -5.30
CA HIS A 214 -3.24 9.96 -6.30
C HIS A 214 -2.14 9.55 -7.28
N THR A 215 -1.82 8.26 -7.40
CA THR A 215 -0.84 7.82 -8.42
C THR A 215 -1.22 6.58 -9.21
N LEU A 216 -0.73 6.57 -10.45
CA LEU A 216 -0.76 5.45 -11.37
C LEU A 216 0.68 5.08 -11.72
N LEU A 217 1.10 3.89 -11.30
CA LEU A 217 2.47 3.38 -11.49
C LEU A 217 2.47 2.21 -12.49
N ARG A 218 3.61 1.99 -13.17
CA ARG A 218 3.78 0.83 -14.07
C ARG A 218 5.24 0.49 -14.39
N ARG A 219 5.71 -0.60 -13.77
CA ARG A 219 7.08 -1.16 -13.76
C ARG A 219 8.06 -0.34 -12.93
N ASP A 220 7.63 0.03 -11.73
CA ASP A 220 8.26 1.01 -10.86
C ASP A 220 8.63 0.42 -9.49
N THR A 221 9.48 1.14 -8.76
CA THR A 221 9.79 0.83 -7.36
C THR A 221 9.43 2.05 -6.50
N PHE A 222 8.64 1.82 -5.44
CA PHE A 222 7.96 2.90 -4.71
C PHE A 222 8.10 2.72 -3.20
N HIS A 223 8.56 3.77 -2.52
CA HIS A 223 8.75 3.79 -1.07
C HIS A 223 8.14 5.05 -0.47
N THR A 224 7.16 4.94 0.43
CA THR A 224 6.59 6.13 1.09
C THR A 224 6.37 6.04 2.59
N LEU A 225 6.50 7.21 3.22
CA LEU A 225 6.17 7.45 4.61
C LEU A 225 5.08 8.53 4.64
N LEU A 226 3.88 8.16 5.08
CA LEU A 226 2.71 9.02 5.12
C LEU A 226 2.32 9.35 6.57
N ARG A 227 1.66 10.49 6.80
CA ARG A 227 1.09 10.85 8.10
C ARG A 227 0.02 11.95 8.06
N HIS A 228 -1.19 11.57 8.44
CA HIS A 228 -2.46 12.33 8.39
C HIS A 228 -2.93 12.60 6.95
N ASP A 229 -2.82 11.59 6.09
CA ASP A 229 -2.94 11.68 4.64
C ASP A 229 -4.10 10.85 4.06
N THR A 230 -4.46 11.17 2.82
CA THR A 230 -5.39 10.37 2.01
C THR A 230 -4.67 9.91 0.74
N PHE A 231 -4.74 8.63 0.43
CA PHE A 231 -3.89 8.01 -0.60
C PHE A 231 -4.69 7.02 -1.46
N HIS A 232 -4.59 7.17 -2.78
CA HIS A 232 -5.25 6.30 -3.75
C HIS A 232 -4.25 5.89 -4.83
N THR A 233 -4.04 4.58 -5.04
CA THR A 233 -3.11 4.11 -6.08
C THR A 233 -3.59 2.94 -6.91
N LEU A 234 -3.14 2.96 -8.16
CA LEU A 234 -3.24 1.89 -9.13
C LEU A 234 -1.83 1.48 -9.55
N LEU A 235 -1.41 0.27 -9.20
CA LEU A 235 -0.08 -0.27 -9.49
C LEU A 235 -0.16 -1.40 -10.53
N ARG A 236 0.93 -1.65 -11.26
CA ARG A 236 1.05 -2.80 -12.16
C ARG A 236 2.50 -3.14 -12.56
N HIS A 237 2.92 -4.34 -12.16
CA HIS A 237 4.28 -4.91 -12.27
C HIS A 237 5.32 -4.18 -11.41
N ASP A 238 4.91 -3.81 -10.19
CA ASP A 238 5.60 -2.89 -9.29
C ASP A 238 6.07 -3.53 -7.98
N THR A 239 6.97 -2.82 -7.28
CA THR A 239 7.36 -3.14 -5.90
C THR A 239 7.07 -1.95 -4.99
N PHE A 240 6.38 -2.18 -3.87
CA PHE A 240 5.79 -1.11 -3.06
C PHE A 240 6.03 -1.35 -1.57
N HIS A 241 6.59 -0.34 -0.89
CA HIS A 241 6.92 -0.37 0.53
C HIS A 241 6.38 0.88 1.22
N THR A 242 5.45 0.75 2.17
CA THR A 242 4.94 1.94 2.89
C THR A 242 4.78 1.80 4.40
N LEU A 243 4.97 2.95 5.05
CA LEU A 243 4.73 3.17 6.47
C LEU A 243 3.67 4.27 6.60
N LEU A 244 2.48 3.90 7.08
CA LEU A 244 1.34 4.81 7.23
C LEU A 244 1.05 5.07 8.71
N ARG A 245 0.47 6.24 9.02
CA ARG A 245 -0.01 6.58 10.37
C ARG A 245 -1.04 7.73 10.41
N HIS A 246 -2.24 7.37 10.85
CA HIS A 246 -3.47 8.19 10.90
C HIS A 246 -4.02 8.52 9.51
N ASP A 247 -3.98 7.53 8.62
CA ASP A 247 -4.20 7.69 7.18
C ASP A 247 -5.42 6.91 6.66
N THR A 248 -5.86 7.30 5.46
CA THR A 248 -6.85 6.55 4.67
C THR A 248 -6.23 6.12 3.34
N PHE A 249 -6.36 4.84 2.99
CA PHE A 249 -5.60 4.25 1.90
C PHE A 249 -6.45 3.30 1.04
N HIS A 250 -6.36 3.46 -0.27
CA HIS A 250 -7.07 2.65 -1.27
C HIS A 250 -6.11 2.18 -2.36
N THR A 251 -5.96 0.86 -2.53
CA THR A 251 -5.13 0.26 -3.60
C THR A 251 -5.89 -0.65 -4.55
N LEU A 252 -5.49 -0.56 -5.82
CA LEU A 252 -5.70 -1.61 -6.82
C LEU A 252 -4.33 -2.05 -7.35
N LEU A 253 -3.94 -3.30 -7.07
CA LEU A 253 -2.65 -3.88 -7.46
C LEU A 253 -2.84 -4.99 -8.52
N ARG A 254 -1.80 -5.25 -9.32
CA ARG A 254 -1.76 -6.39 -10.24
C ARG A 254 -0.36 -6.76 -10.74
N HIS A 255 0.06 -7.98 -10.40
CA HIS A 255 1.39 -8.56 -10.62
C HIS A 255 2.49 -7.87 -9.81
N ASP A 256 2.17 -7.52 -8.57
CA ASP A 256 2.96 -6.65 -7.70
C ASP A 256 3.46 -7.36 -6.44
N THR A 257 4.44 -6.74 -5.78
CA THR A 257 4.91 -7.14 -4.43
C THR A 257 4.76 -5.97 -3.47
N PHE A 258 4.15 -6.20 -2.30
CA PHE A 258 3.67 -5.15 -1.42
C PHE A 258 3.98 -5.42 0.05
N HIS A 259 4.62 -4.46 0.72
CA HIS A 259 5.01 -4.54 2.12
C HIS A 259 4.55 -3.29 2.88
N THR A 260 3.65 -3.42 3.86
CA THR A 260 3.21 -2.23 4.63
C THR A 260 3.08 -2.42 6.13
N LEU A 261 3.46 -1.33 6.82
CA LEU A 261 3.31 -1.15 8.27
C LEU A 261 2.30 -0.01 8.50
N LEU A 262 1.14 -0.34 9.07
CA LEU A 262 0.02 0.59 9.24
C LEU A 262 -0.31 0.79 10.72
N ARG A 263 -0.67 2.01 11.15
CA ARG A 263 -1.09 2.28 12.53
C ARG A 263 -2.08 3.45 12.67
N HIS A 264 -3.27 3.12 13.19
CA HIS A 264 -4.44 4.00 13.33
C HIS A 264 -5.05 4.40 11.98
N ASP A 265 -5.09 3.44 11.05
CA ASP A 265 -5.40 3.66 9.64
C ASP A 265 -6.66 2.92 9.18
N THR A 266 -7.22 3.38 8.05
CA THR A 266 -8.27 2.67 7.31
C THR A 266 -7.73 2.27 5.94
N PHE A 267 -7.91 1.01 5.56
CA PHE A 267 -7.25 0.44 4.38
C PHE A 267 -8.20 -0.43 3.56
N HIS A 268 -8.30 -0.15 2.27
CA HIS A 268 -9.08 -0.91 1.30
C HIS A 268 -8.16 -1.37 0.16
N THR A 269 -8.20 -2.65 -0.20
CA THR A 269 -7.36 -3.17 -1.28
C THR A 269 -8.06 -4.19 -2.16
N LEU A 270 -7.72 -4.16 -3.44
CA LEU A 270 -8.03 -5.18 -4.44
C LEU A 270 -6.72 -5.65 -5.08
N LEU A 271 -6.38 -6.91 -4.87
CA LEU A 271 -5.15 -7.53 -5.37
C LEU A 271 -5.46 -8.58 -6.45
N ARG A 272 -4.48 -8.85 -7.33
CA ARG A 272 -4.54 -9.95 -8.28
C ARG A 272 -3.19 -10.34 -8.89
N HIS A 273 -2.77 -11.57 -8.59
CA HIS A 273 -1.46 -12.19 -8.90
C HIS A 273 -0.29 -11.57 -8.11
N ASP A 274 -0.52 -11.26 -6.84
CA ASP A 274 0.35 -10.42 -6.00
C ASP A 274 0.93 -11.17 -4.79
N THR A 275 2.01 -10.62 -4.23
CA THR A 275 2.52 -11.01 -2.91
C THR A 275 2.39 -9.85 -1.92
N PHE A 276 1.86 -10.13 -0.73
CA PHE A 276 1.45 -9.09 0.22
C PHE A 276 1.84 -9.44 1.65
N HIS A 277 2.59 -8.53 2.29
CA HIS A 277 3.10 -8.68 3.65
C HIS A 277 2.69 -7.46 4.51
N THR A 278 1.98 -7.69 5.61
CA THR A 278 1.48 -6.59 6.46
C THR A 278 1.69 -6.76 7.96
N LEU A 279 1.92 -5.62 8.61
CA LEU A 279 1.87 -5.45 10.06
C LEU A 279 0.90 -4.31 10.37
N LEU A 280 -0.22 -4.64 11.00
CA LEU A 280 -1.29 -3.70 11.33
C LEU A 280 -1.40 -3.50 12.86
N ARG A 281 -1.92 -2.34 13.28
CA ARG A 281 -2.23 -2.05 14.67
C ARG A 281 -3.19 -0.88 14.85
N HIS A 282 -4.34 -1.15 15.47
CA HIS A 282 -5.47 -0.22 15.69
C HIS A 282 -6.13 0.25 14.37
N ASN A 283 -6.33 -0.67 13.43
CA ASN A 283 -6.74 -0.40 12.06
C ASN A 283 -8.09 -1.04 11.67
N THR A 284 -8.66 -0.55 10.57
CA THR A 284 -9.76 -1.19 9.84
C THR A 284 -9.25 -1.60 8.47
N PHE A 285 -9.46 -2.86 8.07
CA PHE A 285 -8.88 -3.41 6.84
C PHE A 285 -9.90 -4.23 6.05
N HIS A 286 -10.07 -3.87 4.77
CA HIS A 286 -10.93 -4.57 3.82
C HIS A 286 -10.11 -5.01 2.62
N THR A 287 -10.17 -6.29 2.26
CA THR A 287 -9.44 -6.84 1.11
C THR A 287 -10.26 -7.78 0.24
N LEU A 288 -9.98 -7.73 -1.06
CA LEU A 288 -10.40 -8.71 -2.06
C LEU A 288 -9.15 -9.20 -2.80
N LEU A 289 -8.84 -10.49 -2.65
CA LEU A 289 -7.67 -11.15 -3.23
C LEU A 289 -8.08 -12.14 -4.33
N ARG A 290 -7.17 -12.42 -5.28
CA ARG A 290 -7.32 -13.49 -6.25
C ARG A 290 -6.00 -13.91 -6.94
N HIS A 291 -5.62 -15.16 -6.71
CA HIS A 291 -4.37 -15.82 -7.11
C HIS A 291 -3.13 -15.25 -6.41
N ASP A 292 -3.27 -14.95 -5.12
CA ASP A 292 -2.33 -14.16 -4.32
C ASP A 292 -1.68 -14.96 -3.17
N THR A 293 -0.60 -14.41 -2.63
CA THR A 293 0.02 -14.90 -1.39
C THR A 293 0.02 -13.78 -0.34
N PHE A 294 -0.53 -14.06 0.83
CA PHE A 294 -0.81 -13.03 1.84
C PHE A 294 -0.31 -13.45 3.22
N HIS A 295 0.45 -12.57 3.86
CA HIS A 295 0.98 -12.75 5.20
C HIS A 295 0.63 -11.52 6.04
N THR A 296 0.01 -11.71 7.21
CA THR A 296 -0.36 -10.59 8.08
C THR A 296 -0.17 -10.84 9.56
N LEU A 297 0.21 -9.78 10.28
CA LEU A 297 0.24 -9.71 11.73
C LEU A 297 -0.65 -8.53 12.17
N LEU A 298 -1.76 -8.84 12.84
CA LEU A 298 -2.74 -7.87 13.32
C LEU A 298 -2.67 -7.72 14.84
N ARG A 299 -3.10 -6.55 15.33
CA ARG A 299 -3.28 -6.31 16.77
C ARG A 299 -4.17 -5.09 17.09
N HIS A 300 -5.30 -5.37 17.73
CA HIS A 300 -6.40 -4.44 18.01
C HIS A 300 -7.10 -3.95 16.73
N ASP A 301 -7.30 -4.84 15.76
CA ASP A 301 -7.76 -4.53 14.41
C ASP A 301 -9.13 -5.14 14.09
N THR A 302 -9.75 -4.60 13.05
CA THR A 302 -10.95 -5.16 12.40
C THR A 302 -10.61 -5.51 10.96
N PHE A 303 -10.91 -6.73 10.54
CA PHE A 303 -10.45 -7.28 9.27
C PHE A 303 -11.56 -8.02 8.54
N HIS A 304 -11.75 -7.67 7.27
CA HIS A 304 -12.71 -8.30 6.37
C HIS A 304 -12.01 -8.71 5.07
N THR A 305 -12.13 -9.99 4.69
CA THR A 305 -11.48 -10.52 3.50
C THR A 305 -12.40 -11.41 2.65
N LEU A 306 -12.21 -11.31 1.34
CA LEU A 306 -12.72 -12.27 0.35
C LEU A 306 -11.53 -12.78 -0.47
N LEU A 307 -11.26 -14.08 -0.36
CA LEU A 307 -10.15 -14.76 -1.03
C LEU A 307 -10.66 -15.71 -2.12
N ARG A 308 -9.84 -15.97 -3.13
CA ARG A 308 -10.08 -16.99 -4.15
C ARG A 308 -8.83 -17.41 -4.94
N HIS A 309 -8.44 -18.68 -4.77
CA HIS A 309 -7.23 -19.31 -5.28
C HIS A 309 -5.94 -18.79 -4.60
N ASP A 310 -6.01 -18.51 -3.30
CA ASP A 310 -4.99 -17.79 -2.54
C ASP A 310 -4.31 -18.66 -1.48
N THR A 311 -3.16 -18.20 -0.99
CA THR A 311 -2.53 -18.74 0.21
C THR A 311 -2.43 -17.64 1.27
N PHE A 312 -2.87 -17.93 2.49
CA PHE A 312 -3.06 -16.92 3.53
C PHE A 312 -2.49 -17.39 4.88
N HIS A 313 -1.66 -16.54 5.48
CA HIS A 313 -1.03 -16.78 6.77
C HIS A 313 -1.30 -15.58 7.69
N THR A 314 -1.84 -15.82 8.88
CA THR A 314 -2.20 -14.75 9.81
C THR A 314 -1.87 -15.04 11.27
N LEU A 315 -1.44 -14.01 11.98
CA LEU A 315 -1.33 -13.97 13.43
C LEU A 315 -2.15 -12.79 13.96
N LEU A 316 -3.19 -13.08 14.74
CA LEU A 316 -4.11 -12.10 15.31
C LEU A 316 -3.94 -11.98 16.84
N ARG A 317 -4.29 -10.81 17.40
CA ARG A 317 -4.36 -10.60 18.85
C ARG A 317 -5.22 -9.38 19.25
N ARG A 318 -6.40 -9.71 19.80
CA ARG A 318 -7.51 -8.83 20.23
C ARG A 318 -8.23 -8.19 19.05
N ASP A 319 -8.53 -9.00 18.05
CA ASP A 319 -9.02 -8.58 16.74
C ASP A 319 -10.42 -9.14 16.46
N THR A 320 -11.06 -8.57 15.44
CA THR A 320 -12.29 -9.11 14.85
C THR A 320 -12.05 -9.42 13.38
N PHE A 321 -12.38 -10.64 12.96
CA PHE A 321 -12.01 -11.15 11.65
C PHE A 321 -13.18 -11.83 10.96
N HIS A 322 -13.45 -11.44 9.72
CA HIS A 322 -14.50 -12.00 8.89
C HIS A 322 -13.89 -12.41 7.54
N THR A 323 -14.10 -13.66 7.13
CA THR A 323 -13.53 -14.19 5.88
C THR A 323 -14.52 -15.02 5.08
N LEU A 324 -14.39 -14.91 3.75
CA LEU A 324 -15.00 -15.81 2.78
C LEU A 324 -13.88 -16.35 1.88
N LEU A 325 -13.64 -17.65 1.93
CA LEU A 325 -12.59 -18.35 1.18
C LEU A 325 -13.19 -19.24 0.07
N ARG A 326 -12.42 -19.48 -0.98
CA ARG A 326 -12.76 -20.45 -2.04
C ARG A 326 -11.55 -20.92 -2.87
N ARG A 327 -11.17 -22.17 -2.63
CA ARG A 327 -10.01 -22.91 -3.17
C ARG A 327 -8.68 -22.38 -2.65
N ASP A 328 -8.62 -22.12 -1.35
CA ASP A 328 -7.53 -21.43 -0.68
C ASP A 328 -6.84 -22.34 0.34
N THR A 329 -5.61 -21.97 0.73
CA THR A 329 -4.93 -22.57 1.88
C THR A 329 -4.75 -21.51 2.96
N PHE A 330 -5.18 -21.81 4.19
CA PHE A 330 -5.28 -20.84 5.27
C PHE A 330 -4.63 -21.36 6.55
N HIS A 331 -3.70 -20.58 7.11
CA HIS A 331 -3.03 -20.85 8.37
C HIS A 331 -3.22 -19.67 9.32
N THR A 332 -3.70 -19.93 10.54
CA THR A 332 -4.00 -18.88 11.51
C THR A 332 -3.59 -19.22 12.94
N LEU A 333 -3.10 -18.22 13.66
CA LEU A 333 -2.90 -18.24 15.10
C LEU A 333 -3.66 -17.06 15.72
N LEU A 334 -4.66 -17.35 16.56
CA LEU A 334 -5.54 -16.37 17.20
C LEU A 334 -5.28 -16.28 18.71
N ARG A 335 -5.59 -15.13 19.31
CA ARG A 335 -5.55 -14.91 20.77
C ARG A 335 -6.37 -13.71 21.25
N ARG A 336 -7.51 -14.02 21.87
CA ARG A 336 -8.57 -13.13 22.36
C ARG A 336 -9.37 -12.46 21.24
N ASP A 337 -9.70 -13.23 20.22
CA ASP A 337 -10.26 -12.78 18.96
C ASP A 337 -11.71 -13.24 18.75
N THR A 338 -12.38 -12.58 17.81
CA THR A 338 -13.68 -13.01 17.28
C THR A 338 -13.50 -13.33 15.80
N PHE A 339 -13.91 -14.51 15.37
CA PHE A 339 -13.63 -15.02 14.02
C PHE A 339 -14.88 -15.63 13.39
N HIS A 340 -15.22 -15.17 12.19
CA HIS A 340 -16.33 -15.67 11.38
C HIS A 340 -15.81 -16.07 10.00
N THR A 341 -16.09 -17.29 9.57
CA THR A 341 -15.59 -17.82 8.31
C THR A 341 -16.62 -18.62 7.52
N LEU A 342 -16.57 -18.49 6.19
CA LEU A 342 -17.25 -19.35 5.24
C LEU A 342 -16.20 -19.89 4.25
N LEU A 343 -16.01 -21.21 4.27
CA LEU A 343 -15.02 -21.92 3.44
C LEU A 343 -15.70 -22.76 2.35
N ARG A 344 -14.98 -23.00 1.24
CA ARG A 344 -15.41 -23.92 0.18
C ARG A 344 -14.27 -24.39 -0.74
N ARG A 345 -13.90 -25.66 -0.56
CA ARG A 345 -12.78 -26.40 -1.18
C ARG A 345 -11.41 -25.95 -0.70
N ASP A 346 -11.30 -25.69 0.59
CA ASP A 346 -10.15 -25.07 1.24
C ASP A 346 -9.41 -26.04 2.15
N THR A 347 -8.15 -25.72 2.47
CA THR A 347 -7.40 -26.37 3.55
C THR A 347 -7.12 -25.36 4.65
N PHE A 348 -7.49 -25.68 5.89
CA PHE A 348 -7.49 -24.73 7.00
C PHE A 348 -6.79 -25.32 8.22
N HIS A 349 -5.82 -24.59 8.76
CA HIS A 349 -5.09 -24.93 9.98
C HIS A 349 -5.18 -23.77 10.98
N THR A 350 -5.62 -24.05 12.20
CA THR A 350 -5.80 -23.02 13.23
C THR A 350 -5.31 -23.43 14.61
N LEU A 351 -4.77 -22.45 15.34
CA LEU A 351 -4.50 -22.52 16.77
C LEU A 351 -5.21 -21.33 17.44
N LEU A 352 -6.18 -21.62 18.31
CA LEU A 352 -6.98 -20.63 19.02
C LEU A 352 -6.64 -20.60 20.53
N ARG A 353 -6.86 -19.45 21.17
CA ARG A 353 -6.76 -19.29 22.63
C ARG A 353 -7.50 -18.07 23.19
N ARG A 354 -8.61 -18.36 23.87
CA ARG A 354 -9.62 -17.45 24.45
C ARG A 354 -10.44 -16.71 23.40
N ASP A 355 -10.85 -17.44 22.37
CA ASP A 355 -11.46 -16.93 21.15
C ASP A 355 -12.93 -17.34 21.02
N THR A 356 -13.63 -16.66 20.13
CA THR A 356 -14.97 -17.03 19.68
C THR A 356 -14.93 -17.28 18.18
N PHE A 357 -15.39 -18.44 17.74
CA PHE A 357 -15.20 -18.92 16.37
C PHE A 357 -16.51 -19.47 15.81
N HIS A 358 -16.91 -18.96 14.65
CA HIS A 358 -18.09 -19.41 13.91
C HIS A 358 -17.67 -19.77 12.48
N THR A 359 -18.00 -20.97 12.03
CA THR A 359 -17.59 -21.48 10.72
C THR A 359 -18.69 -22.23 9.98
N LEU A 360 -18.71 -22.07 8.66
CA LEU A 360 -19.46 -22.89 7.72
C LEU A 360 -18.48 -23.44 6.68
N LEU A 361 -18.32 -24.76 6.66
CA LEU A 361 -17.41 -25.48 5.76
C LEU A 361 -18.17 -26.27 4.69
N ARG A 362 -17.52 -26.50 3.54
CA ARG A 362 -18.02 -27.38 2.47
C ARG A 362 -16.95 -27.85 1.48
N ARG A 363 -16.62 -29.14 1.58
CA ARG A 363 -15.55 -29.87 0.88
C ARG A 363 -14.14 -29.46 1.28
N ASP A 364 -13.95 -29.23 2.58
CA ASP A 364 -12.76 -28.66 3.17
C ASP A 364 -11.99 -29.68 4.02
N THR A 365 -10.71 -29.41 4.25
CA THR A 365 -9.92 -30.13 5.26
C THR A 365 -9.54 -29.16 6.37
N PHE A 366 -9.86 -29.51 7.61
CA PHE A 366 -9.76 -28.60 8.76
C PHE A 366 -9.00 -29.25 9.91
N HIS A 367 -7.97 -28.57 10.40
CA HIS A 367 -7.18 -28.98 11.56
C HIS A 367 -7.17 -27.85 12.59
N THR A 368 -7.53 -28.15 13.83
CA THR A 368 -7.64 -27.13 14.89
C THR A 368 -7.11 -27.61 16.24
N LEU A 369 -6.48 -26.68 16.96
CA LEU A 369 -6.15 -26.79 18.37
C LEU A 369 -6.78 -25.60 19.12
N LEU A 370 -7.72 -25.89 20.02
CA LEU A 370 -8.46 -24.92 20.81
C LEU A 370 -8.03 -24.93 22.29
N ARG A 371 -8.18 -23.79 22.98
CA ARG A 371 -8.02 -23.70 24.43
C ARG A 371 -8.70 -22.46 25.06
N ARG A 372 -9.77 -22.72 25.82
CA ARG A 372 -10.69 -21.78 26.47
C ARG A 372 -11.53 -20.98 25.48
N ASP A 373 -11.99 -21.66 24.45
CA ASP A 373 -12.66 -21.11 23.28
C ASP A 373 -14.15 -21.47 23.25
N THR A 374 -14.88 -20.73 22.43
CA THR A 374 -16.27 -21.05 22.04
C THR A 374 -16.30 -21.27 20.54
N PHE A 375 -16.81 -22.42 20.10
CA PHE A 375 -16.69 -22.86 18.71
C PHE A 375 -18.02 -23.39 18.19
N HIS A 376 -18.52 -22.78 17.12
CA HIS A 376 -19.74 -23.16 16.43
C HIS A 376 -19.42 -23.50 14.97
N THR A 377 -19.82 -24.70 14.52
CA THR A 377 -19.50 -25.17 13.18
C THR A 377 -20.67 -25.88 12.49
N LEU A 378 -20.78 -25.66 11.18
CA LEU A 378 -21.60 -26.45 10.27
C LEU A 378 -20.71 -27.01 9.16
N LEU A 379 -20.58 -28.33 9.09
CA LEU A 379 -19.75 -29.05 8.12
C LEU A 379 -20.59 -29.78 7.07
N ARG A 380 -20.02 -29.99 5.88
CA ARG A 380 -20.60 -30.84 4.83
C ARG A 380 -19.59 -31.29 3.76
N ARG A 381 -19.32 -32.60 3.77
CA ARG A 381 -18.33 -33.32 2.96
C ARG A 381 -16.88 -32.95 3.28
N ASP A 382 -16.61 -32.76 4.56
CA ASP A 382 -15.36 -32.25 5.11
C ASP A 382 -14.58 -33.33 5.86
N THR A 383 -13.28 -33.09 6.05
CA THR A 383 -12.45 -33.86 6.98
C THR A 383 -11.98 -32.94 8.11
N PHE A 384 -12.27 -33.30 9.35
CA PHE A 384 -12.09 -32.44 10.51
C PHE A 384 -11.30 -33.15 11.61
N HIS A 385 -10.20 -32.52 12.04
CA HIS A 385 -9.36 -32.99 13.14
C HIS A 385 -9.25 -31.90 14.20
N THR A 386 -9.56 -32.23 15.45
CA THR A 386 -9.57 -31.25 16.55
C THR A 386 -8.98 -31.78 17.85
N LEU A 387 -8.28 -30.89 18.56
CA LEU A 387 -7.88 -31.06 19.95
C LEU A 387 -8.44 -29.88 20.76
N LEU A 388 -9.30 -30.18 21.73
CA LEU A 388 -9.98 -29.20 22.58
C LEU A 388 -9.47 -29.29 24.03
N ARG A 389 -9.54 -28.16 24.75
CA ARG A 389 -9.28 -28.11 26.20
C ARG A 389 -9.85 -26.86 26.91
N HIS A 390 -10.80 -27.09 27.81
CA HIS A 390 -11.63 -26.12 28.51
C HIS A 390 -12.55 -25.31 27.59
N ASP A 391 -13.10 -25.96 26.57
CA ASP A 391 -13.83 -25.35 25.47
C ASP A 391 -15.34 -25.63 25.51
N THR A 392 -16.09 -24.83 24.76
CA THR A 392 -17.49 -25.09 24.42
C THR A 392 -17.61 -25.29 22.92
N PHE A 393 -18.18 -26.42 22.49
CA PHE A 393 -18.17 -26.84 21.09
C PHE A 393 -19.55 -27.31 20.65
N HIS A 394 -20.06 -26.68 19.59
CA HIS A 394 -21.35 -26.98 18.97
C HIS A 394 -21.13 -27.28 17.49
N THR A 395 -21.54 -28.47 17.04
CA THR A 395 -21.34 -28.91 15.65
C THR A 395 -22.57 -29.58 15.03
N LEU A 396 -22.74 -29.35 13.74
CA LEU A 396 -23.66 -30.07 12.86
C LEU A 396 -22.87 -30.62 11.66
N LEU A 397 -22.82 -31.94 11.52
CA LEU A 397 -22.06 -32.65 10.46
C LEU A 397 -22.99 -33.33 9.46
N ARG A 398 -22.50 -33.53 8.22
CA ARG A 398 -23.15 -34.36 7.20
C ARG A 398 -22.22 -34.80 6.05
N HIS A 399 -22.02 -36.11 5.94
CA HIS A 399 -21.11 -36.80 5.01
C HIS A 399 -19.63 -36.49 5.29
N ASP A 400 -19.26 -36.40 6.56
CA ASP A 400 -17.98 -35.93 7.05
C ASP A 400 -17.14 -37.05 7.72
N THR A 401 -15.83 -36.81 7.82
CA THR A 401 -14.96 -37.58 8.71
C THR A 401 -14.46 -36.70 9.84
N PHE A 402 -14.66 -37.14 11.09
CA PHE A 402 -14.42 -36.30 12.27
C PHE A 402 -13.60 -37.05 13.32
N HIS A 403 -12.50 -36.44 13.74
CA HIS A 403 -11.57 -36.98 14.73
C HIS A 403 -11.35 -35.94 15.82
N THR A 404 -11.63 -36.30 17.08
CA THR A 404 -11.57 -35.36 18.20
C THR A 404 -10.91 -35.94 19.45
N LEU A 405 -10.15 -35.09 20.14
CA LEU A 405 -9.63 -35.34 21.48
C LEU A 405 -10.07 -34.19 22.39
N LEU A 406 -10.87 -34.49 23.42
CA LEU A 406 -11.45 -33.51 24.35
C LEU A 406 -10.83 -33.64 25.76
N ARG A 407 -10.80 -32.53 26.50
CA ARG A 407 -10.47 -32.51 27.93
C ARG A 407 -10.96 -31.27 28.71
N HIS A 408 -11.83 -31.51 29.68
CA HIS A 408 -12.56 -30.53 30.49
C HIS A 408 -13.52 -29.64 29.67
N ASP A 409 -14.18 -30.22 28.67
CA ASP A 409 -14.97 -29.51 27.66
C ASP A 409 -16.48 -29.73 27.82
N THR A 410 -17.26 -28.94 27.06
CA THR A 410 -18.69 -29.20 26.82
C THR A 410 -18.91 -29.35 25.31
N PHE A 411 -19.51 -30.48 24.90
CA PHE A 411 -19.61 -30.85 23.49
C PHE A 411 -21.02 -31.27 23.10
N HIS A 412 -21.56 -30.62 22.07
CA HIS A 412 -22.88 -30.90 21.51
C HIS A 412 -22.75 -31.16 20.00
N THR A 413 -23.24 -32.32 19.56
CA THR A 413 -23.14 -32.72 18.15
C THR A 413 -24.43 -33.33 17.59
N LEU A 414 -24.69 -33.04 16.31
CA LEU A 414 -25.71 -33.69 15.49
C LEU A 414 -25.04 -34.22 14.21
N LEU A 415 -25.06 -35.54 14.03
CA LEU A 415 -24.39 -36.22 12.91
C LEU A 415 -25.38 -36.95 11.99
N ARG A 416 -25.03 -37.09 10.72
CA ARG A 416 -25.76 -37.89 9.73
C ARG A 416 -24.89 -38.39 8.57
N HIS A 417 -24.76 -39.71 8.47
CA HIS A 417 -23.94 -40.43 7.47
C HIS A 417 -22.45 -40.04 7.55
N ASP A 418 -21.89 -40.15 8.75
CA ASP A 418 -20.56 -39.66 9.10
C ASP A 418 -19.71 -40.78 9.73
N THR A 419 -18.39 -40.62 9.67
CA THR A 419 -17.46 -41.45 10.44
C THR A 419 -16.88 -40.63 11.58
N PHE A 420 -17.05 -41.09 12.82
CA PHE A 420 -16.71 -40.30 14.01
C PHE A 420 -15.81 -41.08 14.99
N HIS A 421 -14.66 -40.49 15.33
CA HIS A 421 -13.69 -41.03 16.28
C HIS A 421 -13.46 -40.01 17.41
N THR A 422 -13.65 -40.43 18.66
CA THR A 422 -13.50 -39.55 19.83
C THR A 422 -12.77 -40.19 21.01
N LEU A 423 -11.99 -39.37 21.72
CA LEU A 423 -11.38 -39.68 23.01
C LEU A 423 -11.72 -38.57 24.00
N LEU A 424 -12.44 -38.92 25.08
CA LEU A 424 -12.95 -37.97 26.09
C LEU A 424 -12.37 -38.22 27.49
N ARG A 425 -12.14 -37.15 28.25
CA ARG A 425 -11.74 -37.18 29.66
C ARG A 425 -12.23 -35.93 30.42
N HIS A 426 -13.17 -36.12 31.35
CA HIS A 426 -13.77 -35.05 32.18
C HIS A 426 -14.57 -33.99 31.37
N ASP A 427 -15.23 -34.41 30.26
CA ASP A 427 -16.04 -33.60 29.32
C ASP A 427 -17.55 -33.93 29.28
N THR A 428 -18.45 -32.97 29.45
CA THR A 428 -19.88 -33.21 29.24
C THR A 428 -20.19 -33.38 27.74
N PHE A 429 -20.92 -34.44 27.38
CA PHE A 429 -21.10 -34.83 25.98
C PHE A 429 -22.56 -35.19 25.66
N HIS A 430 -23.12 -34.50 24.66
CA HIS A 430 -24.45 -34.72 24.11
C HIS A 430 -24.35 -35.02 22.60
N THR A 431 -24.95 -36.12 22.17
CA THR A 431 -24.93 -36.51 20.75
C THR A 431 -26.26 -37.09 20.25
N LEU A 432 -26.63 -36.72 19.02
CA LEU A 432 -27.74 -37.29 18.27
C LEU A 432 -27.21 -37.77 16.91
N LEU A 433 -27.31 -39.09 16.66
CA LEU A 433 -26.64 -39.73 15.53
C LEU A 433 -27.57 -40.56 14.64
N ARG A 434 -27.31 -40.59 13.32
CA ARG A 434 -28.03 -41.43 12.36
C ARG A 434 -27.16 -41.98 11.21
N HIS A 435 -27.00 -43.31 11.24
CA HIS A 435 -26.31 -44.22 10.33
C HIS A 435 -24.79 -44.05 10.21
N ASP A 436 -24.14 -45.12 9.72
CA ASP A 436 -22.70 -45.27 9.47
C ASP A 436 -21.91 -45.67 10.74
N THR A 437 -20.72 -45.09 11.05
CA THR A 437 -19.76 -45.68 12.02
C THR A 437 -19.30 -44.75 13.17
N PHE A 438 -19.18 -45.30 14.39
CA PHE A 438 -18.80 -44.53 15.59
C PHE A 438 -17.85 -45.31 16.52
N HIS A 439 -16.72 -44.68 16.87
CA HIS A 439 -15.71 -45.20 17.80
C HIS A 439 -15.47 -44.21 18.94
N THR A 440 -15.56 -44.68 20.19
CA THR A 440 -15.36 -43.83 21.38
C THR A 440 -14.56 -44.50 22.49
N LEU A 441 -13.67 -43.73 23.13
CA LEU A 441 -12.98 -44.10 24.37
C LEU A 441 -13.27 -43.03 25.43
N LEU A 442 -13.97 -43.42 26.51
CA LEU A 442 -14.51 -42.49 27.52
C LEU A 442 -13.97 -42.75 28.93
N ARG A 443 -13.62 -41.66 29.62
CA ARG A 443 -13.49 -41.60 31.09
C ARG A 443 -14.25 -40.37 31.61
N HIS A 444 -15.52 -40.54 32.03
CA HIS A 444 -16.38 -39.37 32.27
C HIS A 444 -17.50 -39.43 33.34
N ASP A 445 -18.02 -38.26 33.69
CA ASP A 445 -18.91 -37.94 34.79
C ASP A 445 -20.41 -37.93 34.33
N THR A 446 -20.73 -37.39 33.14
CA THR A 446 -22.07 -37.35 32.47
C THR A 446 -22.02 -37.64 30.95
N PHE A 447 -22.91 -38.50 30.42
CA PHE A 447 -22.98 -38.78 28.97
C PHE A 447 -24.40 -39.11 28.50
N HIS A 448 -24.87 -38.41 27.46
CA HIS A 448 -26.20 -38.57 26.87
C HIS A 448 -26.13 -38.81 25.35
N THR A 449 -26.77 -39.89 24.89
CA THR A 449 -26.72 -40.28 23.48
C THR A 449 -28.05 -40.86 22.96
N LEU A 450 -28.41 -40.53 21.71
CA LEU A 450 -29.53 -41.12 20.98
C LEU A 450 -29.04 -41.62 19.61
N LEU A 451 -29.10 -42.94 19.40
CA LEU A 451 -28.32 -43.62 18.37
C LEU A 451 -29.14 -44.54 17.46
N ARG A 452 -28.84 -44.47 16.16
CA ARG A 452 -29.27 -45.44 15.14
C ARG A 452 -28.11 -45.69 14.17
N HIS A 453 -27.47 -46.86 14.21
CA HIS A 453 -26.19 -47.12 13.50
C HIS A 453 -26.03 -48.52 12.91
N ASP A 454 -24.99 -48.66 12.10
CA ASP A 454 -24.62 -49.92 11.46
C ASP A 454 -23.49 -50.59 12.28
N THR A 455 -22.46 -49.82 12.70
CA THR A 455 -21.38 -50.28 13.60
C THR A 455 -21.10 -49.30 14.75
N PHE A 456 -20.86 -49.84 15.95
CA PHE A 456 -20.54 -49.05 17.14
C PHE A 456 -19.54 -49.78 18.06
N HIS A 457 -18.44 -49.10 18.41
CA HIS A 457 -17.42 -49.61 19.33
C HIS A 457 -17.16 -48.62 20.48
N THR A 458 -17.20 -49.10 21.72
CA THR A 458 -17.00 -48.27 22.91
C THR A 458 -16.15 -48.93 23.99
N LEU A 459 -15.32 -48.14 24.67
CA LEU A 459 -14.65 -48.51 25.91
C LEU A 459 -14.93 -47.42 26.97
N LEU A 460 -15.52 -47.81 28.10
CA LEU A 460 -16.12 -46.87 29.05
C LEU A 460 -15.66 -47.07 30.50
N ARG A 461 -15.31 -45.96 31.16
CA ARG A 461 -15.35 -45.81 32.62
C ARG A 461 -16.17 -44.56 32.93
N HIS A 462 -17.27 -44.69 33.66
CA HIS A 462 -18.26 -43.61 33.73
C HIS A 462 -19.10 -43.57 35.02
N ASP A 463 -19.50 -42.37 35.46
CA ASP A 463 -20.34 -42.15 36.65
C ASP A 463 -21.85 -42.19 36.33
N THR A 464 -22.36 -41.38 35.38
CA THR A 464 -23.78 -41.36 34.95
C THR A 464 -24.02 -41.46 33.41
N PHE A 465 -24.47 -42.62 32.92
CA PHE A 465 -24.62 -42.90 31.48
C PHE A 465 -26.06 -43.20 31.05
N HIS A 466 -26.54 -42.50 30.03
CA HIS A 466 -27.88 -42.71 29.42
C HIS A 466 -27.79 -42.88 27.89
N THR A 467 -28.42 -43.93 27.37
CA THR A 467 -28.47 -44.25 25.94
C THR A 467 -29.81 -44.81 25.50
N LEU A 468 -30.18 -44.55 24.24
CA LEU A 468 -31.24 -45.23 23.50
C LEU A 468 -30.67 -45.70 22.15
N LEU A 469 -30.75 -47.00 21.86
CA LEU A 469 -30.00 -47.67 20.78
C LEU A 469 -30.90 -48.46 19.80
N ARG A 470 -30.57 -48.36 18.51
CA ARG A 470 -30.92 -49.36 17.47
C ARG A 470 -29.71 -49.61 16.57
N HIS A 471 -29.26 -50.87 16.44
CA HIS A 471 -27.97 -51.18 15.81
C HIS A 471 -27.94 -52.54 15.08
N ASP A 472 -26.97 -52.72 14.18
CA ASP A 472 -26.67 -54.00 13.50
C ASP A 472 -25.45 -54.75 14.08
N THR A 473 -24.36 -54.05 14.46
CA THR A 473 -23.22 -54.62 15.23
C THR A 473 -22.72 -53.69 16.37
N PHE A 474 -22.39 -54.26 17.54
CA PHE A 474 -22.04 -53.52 18.77
C PHE A 474 -21.04 -54.27 19.65
N HIS A 475 -20.01 -53.56 20.15
CA HIS A 475 -19.05 -54.08 21.14
C HIS A 475 -18.74 -53.06 22.24
N THR A 476 -18.71 -53.51 23.50
CA THR A 476 -18.49 -52.66 24.70
C THR A 476 -17.62 -53.35 25.76
N LEU A 477 -16.85 -52.57 26.54
CA LEU A 477 -16.15 -53.02 27.75
C LEU A 477 -16.25 -51.97 28.88
N LEU A 478 -16.44 -52.42 30.13
CA LEU A 478 -17.16 -51.67 31.19
C LEU A 478 -16.61 -51.88 32.62
N ARG A 479 -16.63 -50.83 33.46
CA ARG A 479 -16.44 -50.85 34.95
C ARG A 479 -17.23 -49.67 35.57
N ARG A 480 -17.97 -49.86 36.70
CA ARG A 480 -19.17 -49.04 37.04
C ARG A 480 -19.55 -48.90 38.52
N ASP A 481 -20.38 -47.87 38.78
CA ASP A 481 -21.36 -47.80 39.88
C ASP A 481 -22.86 -47.67 39.43
N THR A 482 -23.24 -46.92 38.37
CA THR A 482 -24.64 -46.90 37.85
C THR A 482 -24.78 -46.89 36.31
N PHE A 483 -25.89 -47.42 35.76
CA PHE A 483 -26.12 -47.53 34.29
C PHE A 483 -27.58 -47.80 33.91
N ARG A 484 -28.09 -47.20 32.81
CA ARG A 484 -29.42 -47.51 32.22
C ARG A 484 -29.38 -47.53 30.68
N VAL A 485 -30.00 -48.56 30.07
CA VAL A 485 -30.12 -48.77 28.61
C VAL A 485 -31.55 -49.21 28.28
N HIS A 486 -32.03 -48.81 27.10
CA HIS A 486 -33.24 -49.35 26.47
C HIS A 486 -32.92 -49.62 24.97
N GLY A 487 -33.20 -50.81 24.39
CA GLY A 487 -32.74 -51.12 23.02
C GLY A 487 -33.03 -52.51 22.42
N ILE A 488 -32.53 -52.73 21.18
CA ILE A 488 -32.71 -53.88 20.22
C ILE A 488 -31.52 -53.93 19.20
N PHE A 489 -31.08 -55.02 18.51
CA PHE A 489 -30.85 -56.46 18.82
C PHE A 489 -30.17 -57.21 17.61
N ARG A 490 -28.86 -57.53 17.66
CA ARG A 490 -28.24 -58.77 17.09
C ARG A 490 -26.89 -59.06 17.78
N LEU A 491 -26.93 -59.75 18.92
CA LEU A 491 -25.78 -59.86 19.83
C LEU A 491 -24.73 -60.90 19.40
N LYS A 492 -23.46 -60.49 19.37
CA LYS A 492 -22.29 -61.35 19.63
C LYS A 492 -21.55 -60.81 20.85
N ASP A 493 -22.07 -61.13 22.03
CA ASP A 493 -21.40 -60.82 23.29
C ASP A 493 -20.12 -61.66 23.44
N VAL A 494 -18.99 -60.98 23.61
CA VAL A 494 -17.75 -61.57 24.16
C VAL A 494 -17.39 -60.78 25.42
N SER A 495 -18.04 -61.14 26.52
CA SER A 495 -17.75 -60.57 27.84
C SER A 495 -16.60 -61.33 28.52
N SER A 496 -15.34 -60.94 28.26
CA SER A 496 -14.21 -61.39 29.09
C SER A 496 -14.03 -60.46 30.29
N LYS A 497 -14.37 -60.95 31.48
CA LYS A 497 -13.93 -60.32 32.74
C LYS A 497 -12.47 -60.70 32.99
N PHE A 498 -11.55 -59.76 32.79
CA PHE A 498 -10.22 -59.86 33.38
C PHE A 498 -10.15 -59.01 34.65
N ASN A 499 -10.10 -59.69 35.80
CA ASN A 499 -9.58 -59.09 37.03
C ASN A 499 -8.05 -59.14 36.95
N LEU A 500 -7.39 -57.99 37.00
CA LEU A 500 -6.05 -57.89 37.56
C LEU A 500 -6.11 -57.01 38.81
N VAL A 501 -5.31 -57.38 39.81
CA VAL A 501 -4.97 -56.55 40.98
C VAL A 501 -4.16 -55.35 40.52
#